data_AF-G2IFY6-F1
#
_entry.id   AF-G2IFY6-F1
#
_cell.length_a   1.000
_cell.length_b   1.000
_cell.length_c   1.000
_cell.angle_alpha   90.00
_cell.angle_beta   90.00
_cell.angle_gamma   90.00
#
_symmetry.space_group_name_H-M   'P 1'
#
loop_
_entity.id
_entity.type
_entity.pdbx_description
1 polymer ?
#
loop_
_entity_poly.entity_id
_entity_poly.type
_entity_poly.pdbx_seq_one_letter_code
_entity_poly.pdbx_strand_id
1 'polypeptide(L)'
;MKKLILVVVFISLILGVTSLFKYSLSTKELEGVSLKKVVVIDAGHGGFDTGSIGYSKTKEKDITLSIALNLGEKLNEDGFIVYYTRDKDVSLGKNERDDLNVRIKMINSLKPDIFLSIHLNGSDYKSAKGIETYTRESDDKSYLLGESIQDELSSVEYTTDRGVKTTKDRKLAILDRTKHVGILLELGFITNKSDEEYLVSKSGQNTVIECILSGISTYFNKIL
;
A
#
# COMPACT_ATOMS: atom_id res chain seq x y z
N MET A 1 30.62 30.79 -56.54
CA MET A 1 30.03 31.29 -55.28
C MET A 1 28.56 30.89 -55.10
N LYS A 2 27.63 31.26 -56.00
CA LYS A 2 26.18 30.94 -55.86
C LYS A 2 25.84 29.44 -55.72
N LYS A 3 26.49 28.56 -56.49
CA LYS A 3 26.31 27.08 -56.38
C LYS A 3 26.77 26.51 -55.04
N LEU A 4 27.83 27.07 -54.45
CA LEU A 4 28.38 26.63 -53.16
C LEU A 4 27.45 27.02 -52.00
N ILE A 5 26.87 28.23 -52.04
CA ILE A 5 25.89 28.70 -51.07
C ILE A 5 24.64 27.80 -51.06
N LEU A 6 24.16 27.40 -52.25
CA LEU A 6 22.99 26.53 -52.38
C LEU A 6 23.20 25.14 -51.75
N VAL A 7 24.39 24.56 -51.91
CA VAL A 7 24.76 23.26 -51.33
C VAL A 7 24.84 23.34 -49.80
N VAL A 8 25.43 24.40 -49.26
CA VAL A 8 25.52 24.60 -47.80
C VAL A 8 24.13 24.73 -47.19
N VAL A 9 23.24 25.52 -47.80
CA VAL A 9 21.84 25.68 -47.33
C VAL A 9 21.11 24.33 -47.33
N PHE A 10 21.27 23.53 -48.38
CA PHE A 10 20.62 22.22 -48.49
C PHE A 10 21.10 21.23 -47.42
N ILE A 11 22.41 21.20 -47.14
CA ILE A 11 22.99 20.36 -46.07
C ILE A 11 22.48 20.78 -44.70
N SER A 12 22.44 22.09 -44.41
CA SER A 12 21.89 22.60 -43.14
C SER A 12 20.40 22.28 -42.96
N LEU A 13 19.62 22.27 -44.06
CA LEU A 13 18.21 21.88 -44.01
C LEU A 13 18.04 20.40 -43.65
N ILE A 14 18.84 19.51 -44.27
CA ILE A 14 18.82 18.07 -43.98
C ILE A 14 19.23 17.80 -42.53
N LEU A 15 20.27 18.47 -42.02
CA LEU A 15 20.69 18.36 -40.63
C LEU A 15 19.62 18.84 -39.65
N GLY A 16 18.92 19.94 -39.97
CA GLY A 16 17.80 20.44 -39.18
C GLY A 16 16.62 19.46 -39.15
N VAL A 17 16.22 18.92 -40.30
CA VAL A 17 15.12 17.95 -40.42
C VAL A 17 15.45 16.65 -39.67
N THR A 18 16.67 16.13 -39.79
CA THR A 18 17.09 14.92 -39.06
C THR A 18 17.17 15.14 -37.55
N SER A 19 17.56 16.33 -37.10
CA SER A 19 17.52 16.71 -35.67
C SER A 19 16.09 16.78 -35.12
N LEU A 20 15.17 17.38 -35.88
CA LEU A 20 13.75 17.45 -35.52
C LEU A 20 13.10 16.06 -35.46
N PHE A 21 13.44 15.18 -36.40
CA PHE A 21 12.95 13.81 -36.42
C PHE A 21 13.47 12.98 -35.23
N LYS A 22 14.74 13.13 -34.86
CA LYS A 22 15.32 12.50 -33.66
C LYS A 22 14.69 13.01 -32.36
N TYR A 23 14.44 14.32 -32.28
CA TYR A 23 13.75 14.92 -31.13
C TYR A 23 12.32 14.38 -30.98
N SER A 24 11.57 14.31 -32.09
CA SER A 24 10.21 13.75 -32.10
C SER A 24 10.16 12.26 -31.74
N LEU A 25 11.14 11.46 -32.15
CA LEU A 25 11.25 10.05 -31.74
C LEU A 25 11.54 9.92 -30.24
N SER A 26 12.44 10.74 -29.71
CA SER A 26 12.78 10.76 -28.28
C SER A 26 11.59 11.18 -27.39
N THR A 27 10.79 12.16 -27.81
CA THR A 27 9.60 12.56 -27.05
C THR A 27 8.52 11.49 -27.08
N LYS A 28 8.39 10.74 -28.18
CA LYS A 28 7.41 9.66 -28.31
C LYS A 28 7.76 8.44 -27.44
N GLU A 29 9.04 8.17 -27.20
CA GLU A 29 9.50 7.16 -26.24
C GLU A 29 9.24 7.59 -24.78
N LEU A 30 9.34 8.89 -24.48
CA LEU A 30 9.11 9.45 -23.14
C LEU A 30 7.63 9.63 -22.78
N GLU A 31 6.75 9.86 -23.77
CA GLU A 31 5.30 9.98 -23.59
C GLU A 31 4.62 8.69 -23.09
N GLY A 32 5.34 7.55 -23.06
CA GLY A 32 4.84 6.27 -22.54
C GLY A 32 5.44 5.82 -21.20
N VAL A 33 6.40 6.56 -20.63
CA VAL A 33 7.04 6.17 -19.35
C VAL A 33 6.21 6.71 -18.19
N SER A 34 5.15 6.00 -17.83
CA SER A 34 4.49 6.20 -16.54
C SER A 34 5.50 5.88 -15.43
N LEU A 35 5.81 6.85 -14.57
CA LEU A 35 6.63 6.60 -13.39
C LEU A 35 5.91 5.56 -12.52
N LYS A 36 6.59 4.44 -12.24
CA LYS A 36 6.06 3.40 -11.37
C LYS A 36 5.68 3.98 -10.01
N LYS A 37 4.49 3.63 -9.54
CA LYS A 37 3.96 4.04 -8.24
C LYS A 37 4.66 3.28 -7.11
N VAL A 38 4.99 3.97 -6.03
CA VAL A 38 5.67 3.41 -4.86
C VAL A 38 4.65 3.07 -3.78
N VAL A 39 4.66 1.83 -3.31
CA VAL A 39 3.84 1.34 -2.21
C VAL A 39 4.73 0.93 -1.05
N VAL A 40 4.44 1.40 0.16
CA VAL A 40 5.06 0.86 1.38
C VAL A 40 4.04 0.01 2.12
N ILE A 41 4.39 -1.25 2.39
CA ILE A 41 3.57 -2.17 3.18
C ILE A 41 4.20 -2.31 4.56
N ASP A 42 3.44 -1.92 5.57
CA ASP A 42 3.80 -2.07 6.97
C ASP A 42 3.10 -3.30 7.56
N ALA A 43 3.85 -4.38 7.78
CA ALA A 43 3.34 -5.55 8.49
C ALA A 43 3.36 -5.26 10.00
N GLY A 44 2.20 -5.09 10.62
CA GLY A 44 2.06 -4.75 12.04
C GLY A 44 2.85 -5.69 12.97
N HIS A 45 3.29 -5.17 14.13
CA HIS A 45 4.03 -5.93 15.15
C HIS A 45 5.33 -6.58 14.65
N GLY A 46 5.92 -7.53 15.38
CA GLY A 46 7.13 -8.26 14.95
C GLY A 46 8.16 -8.50 16.06
N GLY A 47 8.86 -9.63 15.97
CA GLY A 47 9.85 -10.07 16.94
C GLY A 47 9.23 -10.25 18.33
N PHE A 48 9.64 -9.44 19.32
CA PHE A 48 9.11 -9.53 20.68
C PHE A 48 7.63 -9.13 20.77
N ASP A 49 7.17 -8.25 19.88
CA ASP A 49 5.79 -7.79 19.85
C ASP A 49 4.95 -8.78 19.04
N THR A 50 4.13 -9.57 19.72
CA THR A 50 3.27 -10.56 19.09
C THR A 50 2.02 -9.97 18.45
N GLY A 51 1.68 -8.72 18.79
CA GLY A 51 0.33 -8.21 18.66
C GLY A 51 -0.68 -9.04 19.46
N SER A 52 -1.93 -8.98 19.04
CA SER A 52 -3.02 -9.73 19.63
C SER A 52 -2.84 -11.25 19.45
N ILE A 53 -3.25 -12.02 20.46
CA ILE A 53 -3.20 -13.49 20.42
C ILE A 53 -4.62 -14.02 20.21
N GLY A 54 -4.80 -14.81 19.15
CA GLY A 54 -6.07 -15.38 18.75
C GLY A 54 -6.55 -16.54 19.61
N TYR A 55 -7.76 -17.01 19.31
CA TYR A 55 -8.39 -18.13 20.01
C TYR A 55 -7.51 -19.40 19.96
N SER A 56 -6.88 -19.66 18.83
CA SER A 56 -6.03 -20.83 18.56
C SER A 56 -4.54 -20.60 18.88
N LYS A 57 -4.24 -19.56 19.68
CA LYS A 57 -2.85 -19.09 19.99
C LYS A 57 -2.09 -18.55 18.78
N THR A 58 -2.79 -18.26 17.69
CA THR A 58 -2.20 -17.54 16.55
C THR A 58 -1.76 -16.15 16.99
N LYS A 59 -0.63 -15.69 16.48
CA LYS A 59 -0.12 -14.35 16.77
C LYS A 59 -0.41 -13.45 15.58
N GLU A 60 -0.92 -12.26 15.84
CA GLU A 60 -1.19 -11.26 14.81
C GLU A 60 0.02 -10.97 13.92
N LYS A 61 1.22 -10.89 14.51
CA LYS A 61 2.46 -10.63 13.76
C LYS A 61 2.74 -11.64 12.63
N ASP A 62 2.26 -12.88 12.77
CA ASP A 62 2.51 -13.95 11.80
C ASP A 62 1.55 -13.83 10.61
N ILE A 63 0.27 -13.53 10.87
CA ILE A 63 -0.73 -13.30 9.82
C ILE A 63 -0.42 -12.01 9.05
N THR A 64 -0.13 -10.92 9.77
CA THR A 64 0.20 -9.62 9.14
C THR A 64 1.43 -9.72 8.24
N LEU A 65 2.46 -10.48 8.64
CA LEU A 65 3.63 -10.74 7.81
C LEU A 65 3.27 -11.54 6.56
N SER A 66 2.50 -12.62 6.72
CA SER A 66 2.07 -13.46 5.60
C SER A 66 1.29 -12.65 4.56
N ILE A 67 0.28 -11.89 5.00
CA ILE A 67 -0.53 -11.05 4.09
C ILE A 67 0.34 -9.99 3.44
N ALA A 68 1.20 -9.29 4.19
CA ALA A 68 2.05 -8.24 3.65
C ALA A 68 2.96 -8.75 2.53
N LEU A 69 3.66 -9.87 2.74
CA LEU A 69 4.58 -10.44 1.74
C LEU A 69 3.86 -10.86 0.47
N ASN A 70 2.74 -11.59 0.59
CA ASN A 70 1.97 -12.05 -0.58
C ASN A 70 1.31 -10.87 -1.33
N LEU A 71 0.81 -9.86 -0.60
CA LEU A 71 0.29 -8.62 -1.21
C LEU A 71 1.39 -7.90 -1.99
N GLY A 72 2.58 -7.76 -1.41
CA GLY A 72 3.68 -7.06 -2.05
C GLY A 72 4.27 -7.81 -3.24
N GLU A 73 4.26 -9.14 -3.26
CA GLU A 73 4.58 -9.92 -4.46
C GLU A 73 3.62 -9.58 -5.60
N LYS A 74 2.30 -9.64 -5.36
CA LYS A 74 1.29 -9.31 -6.38
C LYS A 74 1.36 -7.84 -6.84
N LEU A 75 1.58 -6.90 -5.93
CA LEU A 75 1.77 -5.49 -6.32
C LEU A 75 3.03 -5.29 -7.19
N ASN A 76 4.13 -6.01 -6.93
CA ASN A 76 5.29 -5.96 -7.82
C ASN A 76 4.98 -6.53 -9.21
N GLU A 77 4.19 -7.61 -9.30
CA GLU A 77 3.70 -8.17 -10.56
C GLU A 77 2.83 -7.16 -11.33
N ASP A 78 2.01 -6.39 -10.62
CA ASP A 78 1.18 -5.29 -11.17
C ASP A 78 1.99 -4.02 -11.49
N GLY A 79 3.32 -4.04 -11.34
CA GLY A 79 4.22 -2.99 -11.79
C GLY A 79 4.49 -1.88 -10.77
N PHE A 80 4.01 -2.01 -9.52
CA PHE A 80 4.37 -1.12 -8.43
C PHE A 80 5.82 -1.34 -7.97
N ILE A 81 6.41 -0.34 -7.32
CA ILE A 81 7.63 -0.49 -6.53
C ILE A 81 7.23 -0.71 -5.09
N VAL A 82 7.49 -1.90 -4.54
CA VAL A 82 7.09 -2.25 -3.17
C VAL A 82 8.26 -2.19 -2.20
N TYR A 83 8.05 -1.55 -1.06
CA TYR A 83 8.94 -1.62 0.10
C TYR A 83 8.18 -2.13 1.33
N TYR A 84 8.88 -2.86 2.20
CA TYR A 84 8.31 -3.35 3.46
C TYR A 84 8.93 -2.62 4.65
N THR A 85 8.16 -2.37 5.71
CA THR A 85 8.77 -2.00 7.01
C THR A 85 9.51 -3.17 7.65
N ARG A 86 8.98 -4.39 7.47
CA ARG A 86 9.65 -5.66 7.76
C ARG A 86 9.20 -6.74 6.77
N ASP A 87 10.13 -7.62 6.41
CA ASP A 87 9.94 -8.75 5.50
C ASP A 87 10.17 -10.12 6.19
N LYS A 88 10.31 -10.09 7.52
CA LYS A 88 10.54 -11.25 8.39
C LYS A 88 10.05 -10.96 9.80
N ASP A 89 10.06 -11.98 10.66
CA ASP A 89 9.73 -11.84 12.07
C ASP A 89 10.91 -11.21 12.85
N VAL A 90 10.94 -9.88 12.89
CA VAL A 90 11.98 -9.10 13.58
C VAL A 90 11.37 -7.90 14.31
N SER A 91 12.06 -7.47 15.36
CA SER A 91 11.82 -6.17 15.98
C SER A 91 12.72 -5.12 15.33
N LEU A 92 12.13 -3.99 14.96
CA LEU A 92 12.79 -2.82 14.41
C LEU A 92 13.28 -1.87 15.52
N GLY A 93 12.72 -1.99 16.72
CA GLY A 93 13.10 -1.23 17.92
C GLY A 93 13.37 -2.11 19.14
N LYS A 94 13.74 -1.46 20.25
CA LYS A 94 13.97 -2.13 21.55
C LYS A 94 12.68 -2.36 22.35
N ASN A 95 11.63 -1.63 21.98
CA ASN A 95 10.29 -1.64 22.56
C ASN A 95 9.31 -1.15 21.48
N GLU A 96 8.02 -1.30 21.70
CA GLU A 96 6.97 -0.97 20.73
C GLU A 96 7.03 0.49 20.24
N ARG A 97 7.38 1.42 21.13
CA ARG A 97 7.49 2.85 20.79
C ARG A 97 8.64 3.11 19.83
N ASP A 98 9.82 2.53 20.08
CA ASP A 98 10.98 2.65 19.21
C ASP A 98 10.73 1.96 17.87
N ASP A 99 10.07 0.81 17.89
CA ASP A 99 9.68 0.04 16.70
C ASP A 99 8.76 0.87 15.78
N LEU A 100 7.68 1.42 16.35
CA LEU A 100 6.77 2.33 15.67
C LEU A 100 7.48 3.58 15.11
N ASN A 101 8.42 4.15 15.85
CA ASN A 101 9.20 5.30 15.38
C ASN A 101 10.05 4.95 14.16
N VAL A 102 10.63 3.74 14.10
CA VAL A 102 11.39 3.27 12.95
C VAL A 102 10.49 3.09 11.73
N ARG A 103 9.32 2.47 11.87
CA ARG A 103 8.32 2.31 10.79
C ARG A 103 7.94 3.65 10.17
N ILE A 104 7.57 4.62 11.01
CA ILE A 104 7.21 5.99 10.59
C ILE A 104 8.38 6.66 9.85
N LYS A 105 9.61 6.50 10.35
CA LYS A 105 10.80 7.04 9.71
C LYS A 105 11.04 6.41 8.34
N MET A 106 10.88 5.10 8.21
CA MET A 106 11.02 4.38 6.94
C MET A 106 9.99 4.89 5.92
N ILE A 107 8.70 4.91 6.27
CA ILE A 107 7.61 5.38 5.40
C ILE A 107 7.89 6.81 4.91
N ASN A 108 8.18 7.73 5.83
CA ASN A 108 8.45 9.14 5.47
C ASN A 108 9.74 9.32 4.64
N SER A 109 10.72 8.44 4.79
CA SER A 109 11.98 8.52 4.02
C SER A 109 11.81 7.99 2.60
N LEU A 110 10.98 6.96 2.42
CA LEU A 110 10.69 6.34 1.13
C LEU A 110 9.75 7.18 0.26
N LYS A 111 8.96 8.05 0.88
CA LYS A 111 8.01 8.96 0.22
C LYS A 111 7.06 8.25 -0.76
N PRO A 112 6.31 7.23 -0.30
CA PRO A 112 5.47 6.46 -1.19
C PRO A 112 4.30 7.29 -1.75
N ASP A 113 3.74 6.80 -2.86
CA ASP A 113 2.43 7.25 -3.34
C ASP A 113 1.33 6.83 -2.36
N ILE A 114 1.40 5.59 -1.84
CA ILE A 114 0.51 5.09 -0.78
C ILE A 114 1.28 4.21 0.22
N PHE A 115 0.86 4.18 1.49
CA PHE A 115 1.28 3.13 2.44
C PHE A 115 0.09 2.41 3.07
N LEU A 116 0.29 1.12 3.36
CA LEU A 116 -0.72 0.23 3.92
C LEU A 116 -0.16 -0.40 5.19
N SER A 117 -0.74 -0.12 6.36
CA SER A 117 -0.40 -0.81 7.60
C SER A 117 -1.39 -1.95 7.84
N ILE A 118 -0.90 -3.18 7.89
CA ILE A 118 -1.70 -4.40 7.96
C ILE A 118 -1.74 -4.91 9.39
N HIS A 119 -2.94 -5.00 9.96
CA HIS A 119 -3.20 -5.40 11.34
C HIS A 119 -4.42 -6.33 11.45
N LEU A 120 -4.56 -6.94 12.63
CA LEU A 120 -5.78 -7.63 13.04
C LEU A 120 -6.21 -7.07 14.39
N ASN A 121 -7.51 -6.87 14.53
CA ASN A 121 -8.06 -6.34 15.75
C ASN A 121 -8.03 -7.38 16.88
N GLY A 122 -8.16 -6.91 18.12
CA GLY A 122 -8.21 -7.76 19.31
C GLY A 122 -9.24 -7.24 20.31
N SER A 123 -9.98 -8.16 20.94
CA SER A 123 -10.93 -7.81 22.00
C SER A 123 -11.02 -8.86 23.09
N ASP A 124 -11.29 -8.39 24.30
CA ASP A 124 -11.71 -9.25 25.42
C ASP A 124 -13.08 -9.87 25.16
N TYR A 125 -13.96 -9.16 24.43
CA TYR A 125 -15.25 -9.68 24.00
C TYR A 125 -15.08 -10.57 22.76
N LYS A 126 -15.09 -11.89 22.96
CA LYS A 126 -14.89 -12.88 21.88
C LYS A 126 -15.94 -12.84 20.76
N SER A 127 -17.07 -12.17 21.00
CA SER A 127 -18.10 -11.91 19.99
C SER A 127 -17.78 -10.74 19.07
N ALA A 128 -16.85 -9.85 19.43
CA ALA A 128 -16.42 -8.74 18.56
C ALA A 128 -15.73 -9.32 17.33
N LYS A 129 -16.20 -8.93 16.15
CA LYS A 129 -15.71 -9.36 14.85
C LYS A 129 -15.86 -8.22 13.84
N GLY A 130 -15.19 -8.36 12.71
CA GLY A 130 -15.37 -7.46 11.58
C GLY A 130 -14.12 -6.72 11.14
N ILE A 131 -14.20 -6.19 9.92
CA ILE A 131 -13.17 -5.38 9.28
C ILE A 131 -13.38 -3.91 9.55
N GLU A 132 -12.29 -3.17 9.78
CA GLU A 132 -12.31 -1.70 9.82
C GLU A 132 -11.04 -1.12 9.21
N THR A 133 -11.18 0.03 8.57
CA THR A 133 -10.05 0.76 7.99
C THR A 133 -9.88 2.10 8.68
N TYR A 134 -8.68 2.42 9.16
CA TYR A 134 -8.37 3.70 9.76
C TYR A 134 -7.58 4.59 8.82
N THR A 135 -7.93 5.88 8.80
CA THR A 135 -7.26 6.92 8.02
C THR A 135 -6.91 8.12 8.91
N ARG A 136 -5.98 8.97 8.48
CA ARG A 136 -5.72 10.23 9.20
C ARG A 136 -6.93 11.16 9.07
N GLU A 137 -7.34 11.77 10.17
CA GLU A 137 -8.42 12.78 10.14
C GLU A 137 -8.12 13.89 9.12
N SER A 138 -9.15 14.29 8.35
CA SER A 138 -9.06 15.33 7.32
C SER A 138 -8.04 15.05 6.20
N ASP A 139 -7.81 13.78 5.85
CA ASP A 139 -7.03 13.37 4.67
C ASP A 139 -7.94 12.66 3.66
N ASP A 140 -8.53 13.43 2.74
CA ASP A 140 -9.48 12.95 1.74
C ASP A 140 -8.91 11.84 0.84
N LYS A 141 -7.60 11.90 0.54
CA LYS A 141 -6.94 10.88 -0.30
C LYS A 141 -6.79 9.57 0.45
N SER A 142 -6.39 9.63 1.73
CA SER A 142 -6.32 8.43 2.57
C SER A 142 -7.72 7.86 2.83
N TYR A 143 -8.71 8.72 3.03
CA TYR A 143 -10.11 8.30 3.13
C TYR A 143 -10.58 7.59 1.86
N LEU A 144 -10.35 8.16 0.67
CA LEU A 144 -10.74 7.54 -0.60
C LEU A 144 -10.06 6.19 -0.84
N LEU A 145 -8.77 6.06 -0.49
CA LEU A 145 -8.05 4.79 -0.54
C LEU A 145 -8.67 3.77 0.43
N GLY A 146 -8.92 4.20 1.66
CA GLY A 146 -9.50 3.36 2.70
C GLY A 146 -10.91 2.88 2.36
N GLU A 147 -11.76 3.77 1.86
CA GLU A 147 -13.12 3.46 1.39
C GLU A 147 -13.08 2.47 0.22
N SER A 148 -12.21 2.71 -0.78
CA SER A 148 -12.12 1.82 -1.94
C SER A 148 -11.67 0.40 -1.57
N ILE A 149 -10.85 0.23 -0.53
CA ILE A 149 -10.45 -1.09 -0.03
C ILE A 149 -11.51 -1.68 0.91
N GLN A 150 -12.14 -0.86 1.76
CA GLN A 150 -13.19 -1.29 2.69
C GLN A 150 -14.41 -1.86 1.92
N ASP A 151 -14.81 -1.20 0.82
CA ASP A 151 -15.92 -1.64 -0.03
C ASP A 151 -15.65 -3.02 -0.66
N GLU A 152 -14.43 -3.25 -1.12
CA GLU A 152 -14.03 -4.55 -1.69
C GLU A 152 -14.01 -5.64 -0.62
N LEU A 153 -13.49 -5.33 0.58
CA LEU A 153 -13.44 -6.27 1.70
C LEU A 153 -14.85 -6.58 2.25
N SER A 154 -15.77 -5.61 2.26
CA SER A 154 -17.14 -5.83 2.73
C SER A 154 -17.96 -6.67 1.75
N SER A 155 -17.67 -6.57 0.44
CA SER A 155 -18.37 -7.30 -0.62
C SER A 155 -18.27 -8.83 -0.55
N VAL A 156 -17.22 -9.35 0.10
CA VAL A 156 -17.00 -10.81 0.23
C VAL A 156 -17.65 -11.41 1.49
N GLU A 157 -18.28 -10.58 2.33
CA GLU A 157 -19.17 -10.97 3.44
C GLU A 157 -18.63 -12.03 4.43
N TYR A 158 -17.29 -12.21 4.54
CA TYR A 158 -16.72 -13.20 5.47
C TYR A 158 -16.85 -12.77 6.95
N THR A 159 -17.01 -11.47 7.20
CA THR A 159 -17.20 -10.91 8.54
C THR A 159 -18.01 -9.61 8.49
N THR A 160 -18.22 -8.97 9.64
CA THR A 160 -18.98 -7.72 9.74
C THR A 160 -18.21 -6.54 9.16
N ASP A 161 -18.86 -5.73 8.33
CA ASP A 161 -18.34 -4.43 7.92
C ASP A 161 -18.51 -3.41 9.06
N ARG A 162 -17.40 -2.80 9.51
CA ARG A 162 -17.38 -1.77 10.56
C ARG A 162 -16.94 -0.40 10.01
N GLY A 163 -16.81 -0.30 8.70
CA GLY A 163 -16.57 0.93 7.95
C GLY A 163 -15.16 1.52 8.08
N VAL A 164 -15.03 2.69 7.44
CA VAL A 164 -13.85 3.54 7.55
C VAL A 164 -13.97 4.43 8.79
N LYS A 165 -12.89 4.51 9.55
CA LYS A 165 -12.72 5.31 10.77
C LYS A 165 -11.54 6.25 10.60
N THR A 166 -11.41 7.22 11.50
CA THR A 166 -10.30 8.16 11.43
C THR A 166 -9.49 8.22 12.73
N THR A 167 -8.36 8.95 12.69
CA THR A 167 -7.59 9.24 13.91
C THR A 167 -8.30 10.17 14.89
N LYS A 168 -9.53 10.60 14.59
CA LYS A 168 -10.45 11.19 15.57
C LYS A 168 -11.05 10.13 16.50
N ASP A 169 -11.37 8.94 15.97
CA ASP A 169 -11.95 7.82 16.72
C ASP A 169 -10.89 7.11 17.59
N ARG A 170 -9.69 6.90 17.03
CA ARG A 170 -8.56 6.25 17.71
C ARG A 170 -7.25 6.88 17.27
N LYS A 171 -6.46 7.40 18.20
CA LYS A 171 -5.14 7.95 17.89
C LYS A 171 -4.20 6.84 17.44
N LEU A 172 -3.68 6.96 16.23
CA LEU A 172 -2.78 5.99 15.61
C LEU A 172 -1.55 6.73 15.10
N ALA A 173 -0.45 6.62 15.84
CA ALA A 173 0.73 7.43 15.57
C ALA A 173 1.34 7.17 14.19
N ILE A 174 1.17 5.97 13.63
CA ILE A 174 1.63 5.67 12.26
C ILE A 174 0.88 6.50 11.22
N LEU A 175 -0.42 6.76 11.41
CA LEU A 175 -1.21 7.59 10.51
C LEU A 175 -0.98 9.08 10.78
N ASP A 176 -1.00 9.49 12.05
CA ASP A 176 -0.87 10.90 12.46
C ASP A 176 0.51 11.50 12.17
N ARG A 177 1.57 10.68 12.07
CA ARG A 177 2.97 11.14 11.92
C ARG A 177 3.59 10.79 10.57
N THR A 178 2.84 10.16 9.68
CA THR A 178 3.23 9.98 8.27
C THR A 178 2.65 11.11 7.42
N LYS A 179 3.36 11.53 6.38
CA LYS A 179 2.96 12.68 5.52
C LYS A 179 2.41 12.27 4.17
N HIS A 180 2.29 10.97 3.93
CA HIS A 180 1.88 10.37 2.66
C HIS A 180 0.46 9.83 2.78
N VAL A 181 -0.17 9.53 1.65
CA VAL A 181 -1.46 8.85 1.63
C VAL A 181 -1.27 7.48 2.28
N GLY A 182 -2.11 7.13 3.24
CA GLY A 182 -2.09 5.77 3.76
C GLY A 182 -3.09 5.49 4.86
N ILE A 183 -3.23 4.19 5.08
CA ILE A 183 -4.31 3.61 5.86
C ILE A 183 -3.76 2.52 6.78
N LEU A 184 -4.51 2.21 7.82
CA LEU A 184 -4.31 1.03 8.65
C LEU A 184 -5.54 0.13 8.50
N LEU A 185 -5.32 -1.09 8.04
CA LEU A 185 -6.34 -2.11 7.84
C LEU A 185 -6.37 -3.02 9.07
N GLU A 186 -7.50 -3.07 9.77
CA GLU A 186 -7.82 -4.11 10.76
C GLU A 186 -8.66 -5.17 10.05
N LEU A 187 -8.03 -6.26 9.61
CA LEU A 187 -8.63 -7.23 8.68
C LEU A 187 -9.60 -8.24 9.35
N GLY A 188 -10.11 -7.94 10.53
CA GLY A 188 -10.88 -8.87 11.36
C GLY A 188 -10.35 -8.92 12.79
N PHE A 189 -11.10 -9.52 13.71
CA PHE A 189 -10.68 -9.68 15.10
C PHE A 189 -10.01 -11.04 15.28
N ILE A 190 -8.69 -11.10 15.49
CA ILE A 190 -7.99 -12.38 15.71
C ILE A 190 -8.51 -13.14 16.95
N THR A 191 -9.09 -12.41 17.90
CA THR A 191 -9.73 -12.99 19.09
C THR A 191 -11.10 -13.62 18.83
N ASN A 192 -11.68 -13.40 17.65
CA ASN A 192 -12.89 -14.04 17.18
C ASN A 192 -12.56 -15.27 16.36
N LYS A 193 -13.21 -16.40 16.67
CA LYS A 193 -12.88 -17.69 16.07
C LYS A 193 -13.10 -17.72 14.55
N SER A 194 -14.18 -17.14 14.02
CA SER A 194 -14.44 -17.18 12.57
C SER A 194 -13.49 -16.28 11.80
N ASP A 195 -13.20 -15.09 12.33
CA ASP A 195 -12.22 -14.18 11.72
C ASP A 195 -10.82 -14.81 11.74
N GLU A 196 -10.40 -15.41 12.86
CA GLU A 196 -9.11 -16.13 12.96
C GLU A 196 -9.01 -17.28 11.96
N GLU A 197 -10.01 -18.18 11.93
CA GLU A 197 -10.01 -19.33 11.01
C GLU A 197 -9.93 -18.90 9.54
N TYR A 198 -10.63 -17.82 9.18
CA TYR A 198 -10.58 -17.25 7.83
C TYR A 198 -9.20 -16.69 7.49
N LEU A 199 -8.64 -15.85 8.37
CA LEU A 199 -7.37 -15.14 8.15
C LEU A 199 -6.13 -16.03 8.30
N VAL A 200 -6.23 -17.18 8.98
CA VAL A 200 -5.20 -18.22 8.99
C VAL A 200 -5.23 -19.03 7.68
N SER A 201 -6.39 -19.18 7.06
CA SER A 201 -6.53 -19.98 5.85
C SER A 201 -5.86 -19.31 4.64
N LYS A 202 -5.21 -20.13 3.80
CA LYS A 202 -4.64 -19.64 2.53
C LYS A 202 -5.71 -19.02 1.62
N SER A 203 -6.91 -19.61 1.58
CA SER A 203 -8.01 -19.09 0.76
C SER A 203 -8.46 -17.72 1.25
N GLY A 204 -8.65 -17.54 2.57
CA GLY A 204 -9.08 -16.26 3.12
C GLY A 204 -8.04 -15.16 2.94
N GLN A 205 -6.75 -15.46 3.15
CA GLN A 205 -5.70 -14.49 2.84
C GLN A 205 -5.67 -14.12 1.36
N ASN A 206 -5.80 -15.08 0.45
CA ASN A 206 -5.84 -14.79 -0.99
C ASN A 206 -7.01 -13.87 -1.34
N THR A 207 -8.21 -14.15 -0.82
CA THR A 207 -9.39 -13.30 -1.04
C THR A 207 -9.18 -11.89 -0.49
N VAL A 208 -8.66 -11.75 0.74
CA VAL A 208 -8.35 -10.43 1.31
C VAL A 208 -7.34 -9.66 0.46
N ILE A 209 -6.29 -10.33 -0.01
CA ILE A 209 -5.28 -9.70 -0.86
C ILE A 209 -5.90 -9.24 -2.19
N GLU A 210 -6.76 -10.04 -2.80
CA GLU A 210 -7.48 -9.67 -4.03
C GLU A 210 -8.39 -8.45 -3.82
N CYS A 211 -9.12 -8.38 -2.70
CA CYS A 211 -9.90 -7.19 -2.32
C CYS A 211 -9.00 -5.95 -2.17
N ILE A 212 -7.86 -6.08 -1.49
CA ILE A 212 -6.90 -4.96 -1.33
C ILE A 212 -6.38 -4.50 -2.69
N LEU A 213 -6.01 -5.41 -3.59
CA LEU A 213 -5.54 -5.08 -4.95
C LEU A 213 -6.63 -4.37 -5.76
N SER A 214 -7.87 -4.88 -5.73
CA SER A 214 -9.01 -4.25 -6.40
C SER A 214 -9.25 -2.84 -5.86
N GLY A 215 -9.22 -2.67 -4.55
CA GLY A 215 -9.41 -1.37 -3.91
C GLY A 215 -8.30 -0.36 -4.25
N ILE A 216 -7.05 -0.81 -4.33
CA ILE A 216 -5.91 0.02 -4.80
C ILE A 216 -6.11 0.44 -6.26
N SER A 217 -6.50 -0.50 -7.13
CA SER A 217 -6.77 -0.21 -8.55
C SER A 217 -7.89 0.81 -8.70
N THR A 218 -9.00 0.60 -7.98
CA THR A 218 -10.15 1.52 -7.91
C THR A 218 -9.72 2.91 -7.43
N TYR A 219 -8.90 2.99 -6.38
CA TYR A 219 -8.37 4.26 -5.88
C TYR A 219 -7.57 4.99 -6.96
N PHE A 220 -6.60 4.33 -7.59
CA PHE A 220 -5.77 4.96 -8.62
C PHE A 220 -6.61 5.41 -9.82
N ASN A 221 -7.60 4.62 -10.24
CA ASN A 221 -8.51 5.00 -11.33
C ASN A 221 -9.37 6.25 -11.01
N LYS A 222 -9.70 6.50 -9.74
CA LYS A 222 -10.47 7.67 -9.31
C LYS A 222 -9.65 8.97 -9.23
N ILE A 223 -8.32 8.88 -9.16
CA ILE A 223 -7.43 10.05 -8.98
C ILE A 223 -6.59 10.39 -10.23
N LEU A 224 -6.72 9.60 -11.30
CA LEU A 224 -6.20 9.91 -12.63
C LEU A 224 -7.11 10.92 -13.33
#